data_AF-A0A950JLM1-F1
#
_entry.id   AF-A0A950JLM1-F1
#
_cell.length_a   1.000
_cell.length_b   1.000
_cell.length_c   1.000
_cell.angle_alpha   90.00
_cell.angle_beta   90.00
_cell.angle_gamma   90.00
#
_symmetry.space_group_name_H-M   'P 1'
#
loop_
_entity.id
_entity.type
_entity.pdbx_description
1 polymer ?
#
loop_
_entity_poly.entity_id
_entity_poly.type
_entity_poly.pdbx_seq_one_letter_code
_entity_poly.pdbx_strand_id
1 'polypeptide(L)'
;MRRLAVLFLLFPFFAGSPVLAEAVQTSAEHAIIMDGDTGQVLWAKDAYTPVPPASMSKLMTLELLFQRLHDHRLKLTDTFPVSERAWRERSGSVCFVNIGDHISIENLIRCVIIMSGNDSCITIAEGVGGTVENFVAMMNQRAKEIGLKGSHFVNPNGLDQPPGQLMPVFDLATLARHLIKAYPELYHFFSERDFVWSNIHQHNRNLVLEKFPGADG
;
A
#
# COMPACT_ATOMS: atom_id res chain seq x y z
N MET A 1 -18.70 -44.26 68.34
CA MET A 1 -17.73 -43.63 67.41
C MET A 1 -18.39 -43.57 66.02
N ARG A 2 -18.79 -42.38 65.56
CA ARG A 2 -19.50 -42.18 64.28
C ARG A 2 -18.49 -42.19 63.12
N ARG A 3 -18.69 -43.07 62.14
CA ARG A 3 -17.87 -43.12 60.91
C ARG A 3 -18.34 -42.01 59.95
N LEU A 4 -17.47 -41.06 59.63
CA LEU A 4 -17.69 -40.07 58.57
C LEU A 4 -17.43 -40.75 57.22
N ALA A 5 -18.44 -40.80 56.35
CA ALA A 5 -18.27 -41.18 54.95
C ALA A 5 -17.91 -39.92 54.15
N VAL A 6 -16.70 -39.89 53.58
CA VAL A 6 -16.26 -38.82 52.68
C VAL A 6 -16.73 -39.18 51.27
N LEU A 7 -17.68 -38.40 50.74
CA LEU A 7 -18.19 -38.54 49.38
C LEU A 7 -17.26 -37.77 48.43
N PHE A 8 -16.46 -38.49 47.64
CA PHE A 8 -15.68 -37.90 46.56
C PHE A 8 -16.61 -37.58 45.38
N LEU A 9 -16.90 -36.28 45.19
CA LEU A 9 -17.54 -35.76 43.99
C LEU A 9 -16.53 -35.76 42.84
N LEU A 10 -16.65 -36.73 41.94
CA LEU A 10 -15.94 -36.74 40.66
C LEU A 10 -16.52 -35.65 39.76
N PHE A 11 -15.81 -34.52 39.63
CA PHE A 11 -16.09 -33.55 38.58
C PHE A 11 -15.66 -34.13 37.23
N PRO A 12 -16.54 -34.21 36.22
CA PRO A 12 -16.15 -34.64 34.90
C PRO A 12 -15.22 -33.59 34.29
N PHE A 13 -13.98 -33.99 34.02
CA PHE A 13 -13.03 -33.19 33.28
C PHE A 13 -13.47 -33.19 31.81
N PHE A 14 -14.24 -32.18 31.40
CA PHE A 14 -14.53 -31.95 29.99
C PHE A 14 -13.24 -31.48 29.32
N ALA A 15 -12.50 -32.41 28.73
CA ALA A 15 -11.44 -32.11 27.78
C ALA A 15 -12.12 -31.52 26.52
N GLY A 16 -12.20 -30.19 26.45
CA GLY A 16 -12.62 -29.52 25.23
C GLY A 16 -11.70 -29.95 24.09
N SER A 17 -12.27 -30.46 23.00
CA SER A 17 -11.50 -30.74 21.80
C SER A 17 -10.76 -29.46 21.39
N PRO A 18 -9.45 -29.52 21.10
CA PRO A 18 -8.76 -28.34 20.60
C PRO A 18 -9.47 -27.93 19.31
N VAL A 19 -10.06 -26.74 19.30
CA VAL A 19 -10.50 -26.10 18.06
C VAL A 19 -9.21 -25.77 17.33
N LEU A 20 -8.78 -26.67 16.46
CA LEU A 20 -7.74 -26.38 15.48
C LEU A 20 -8.30 -25.26 14.61
N ALA A 21 -7.75 -24.06 14.75
CA ALA A 21 -8.04 -22.97 13.83
C ALA A 21 -7.77 -23.48 12.41
N GLU A 22 -8.79 -23.43 11.56
CA GLU A 22 -8.68 -23.85 10.17
C GLU A 22 -7.62 -22.95 9.51
N ALA A 23 -6.54 -23.56 9.02
CA ALA A 23 -5.45 -22.79 8.41
C ALA A 23 -6.00 -22.06 7.18
N VAL A 24 -5.85 -20.73 7.12
CA VAL A 24 -6.26 -19.92 5.97
C VAL A 24 -5.67 -20.51 4.69
N GLN A 25 -6.53 -21.00 3.82
CA GLN A 25 -6.14 -21.55 2.52
C GLN A 25 -6.28 -20.47 1.45
N THR A 26 -5.23 -20.29 0.65
CA THR A 26 -5.25 -19.37 -0.49
C THR A 26 -4.37 -19.91 -1.62
N SER A 27 -4.81 -19.66 -2.85
CA SER A 27 -4.02 -19.93 -4.06
C SER A 27 -2.87 -18.95 -4.26
N ALA A 28 -2.86 -17.81 -3.55
CA ALA A 28 -1.79 -16.82 -3.65
C ALA A 28 -0.43 -17.43 -3.26
N GLU A 29 0.64 -17.13 -4.00
CA GLU A 29 1.99 -17.61 -3.71
C GLU A 29 2.57 -16.93 -2.46
N HIS A 30 2.38 -15.60 -2.36
CA HIS A 30 2.82 -14.76 -1.24
C HIS A 30 1.62 -14.05 -0.63
N ALA A 31 1.48 -14.11 0.69
CA ALA A 31 0.39 -13.46 1.40
C ALA A 31 0.74 -13.18 2.87
N ILE A 32 0.11 -12.16 3.45
CA ILE A 32 0.30 -11.77 4.84
C ILE A 32 -0.99 -11.16 5.42
N ILE A 33 -1.24 -11.43 6.69
CA ILE A 33 -2.25 -10.75 7.51
C ILE A 33 -1.51 -10.14 8.70
N MET A 34 -1.63 -8.82 8.85
CA MET A 34 -0.96 -8.05 9.90
C MET A 34 -2.00 -7.28 10.71
N ASP A 35 -1.85 -7.31 12.02
CA ASP A 35 -2.63 -6.47 12.93
C ASP A 35 -2.21 -4.99 12.73
N GLY A 36 -3.19 -4.14 12.42
CA GLY A 36 -2.93 -2.74 12.06
C GLY A 36 -2.39 -1.90 13.21
N ASP A 37 -2.75 -2.21 14.46
CA ASP A 37 -2.34 -1.43 15.63
C ASP A 37 -0.95 -1.83 16.12
N THR A 38 -0.74 -3.12 16.32
CA THR A 38 0.49 -3.68 16.90
C THR A 38 1.57 -3.97 15.87
N GLY A 39 1.19 -4.17 14.61
CA GLY A 39 2.09 -4.68 13.57
C GLY A 39 2.40 -6.17 13.70
N GLN A 40 1.70 -6.89 14.59
CA GLN A 40 1.87 -8.33 14.75
C GLN A 40 1.43 -9.06 13.47
N VAL A 41 2.29 -9.94 12.95
CA VAL A 41 1.90 -10.85 11.88
C VAL A 41 1.00 -11.93 12.45
N LEU A 42 -0.27 -11.93 12.03
CA LEU A 42 -1.28 -12.91 12.46
C LEU A 42 -1.20 -14.18 11.63
N TRP A 43 -0.84 -14.05 10.35
CA TRP A 43 -0.67 -15.17 9.42
C TRP A 43 0.21 -14.75 8.24
N ALA A 44 0.98 -15.68 7.68
CA ALA A 44 1.84 -15.42 6.52
C ALA A 44 2.05 -16.68 5.67
N LYS A 45 2.19 -16.48 4.36
CA LYS A 45 2.64 -17.48 3.37
C LYS A 45 3.73 -16.85 2.52
N ASP A 46 4.95 -17.39 2.62
CA ASP A 46 6.17 -16.91 1.96
C ASP A 46 6.32 -15.38 1.92
N ALA A 47 6.07 -14.73 3.08
CA ALA A 47 5.87 -13.29 3.12
C ALA A 47 7.15 -12.45 2.98
N TYR A 48 8.31 -13.08 3.14
CA TYR A 48 9.61 -12.40 3.25
C TYR A 48 10.46 -12.52 1.97
N THR A 49 10.02 -13.33 1.00
CA THR A 49 10.70 -13.46 -0.29
C THR A 49 10.48 -12.20 -1.13
N PRO A 50 11.54 -11.50 -1.56
CA PRO A 50 11.40 -10.34 -2.44
C PRO A 50 10.91 -10.76 -3.83
N VAL A 51 9.82 -10.14 -4.28
CA VAL A 51 9.22 -10.39 -5.60
C VAL A 51 8.93 -9.07 -6.32
N PRO A 52 8.77 -9.07 -7.65
CA PRO A 52 8.36 -7.87 -8.38
C PRO A 52 6.99 -7.36 -7.86
N PRO A 53 6.90 -6.15 -7.29
CA PRO A 53 5.65 -5.67 -6.68
C PRO A 53 4.60 -5.21 -7.69
N ALA A 54 4.97 -5.06 -8.96
CA ALA A 54 4.19 -4.33 -9.96
C ALA A 54 3.70 -2.98 -9.37
N SER A 55 2.43 -2.64 -9.60
CA SER A 55 1.85 -1.37 -9.14
C SER A 55 1.82 -1.16 -7.62
N MET A 56 2.09 -2.19 -6.81
CA MET A 56 2.15 -2.00 -5.35
C MET A 56 3.30 -1.08 -4.92
N SER A 57 4.35 -0.93 -5.74
CA SER A 57 5.45 0.01 -5.47
C SER A 57 5.00 1.48 -5.45
N LYS A 58 3.86 1.81 -6.07
CA LYS A 58 3.29 3.17 -6.07
C LYS A 58 2.98 3.68 -4.68
N LEU A 59 2.79 2.79 -3.70
CA LEU A 59 2.65 3.18 -2.29
C LEU A 59 3.90 3.90 -1.78
N MET A 60 5.11 3.57 -2.27
CA MET A 60 6.34 4.30 -1.90
C MET A 60 6.42 5.67 -2.60
N THR A 61 5.83 5.80 -3.79
CA THR A 61 5.68 7.11 -4.45
C THR A 61 4.74 8.00 -3.65
N LEU A 62 3.61 7.45 -3.18
CA LEU A 62 2.70 8.15 -2.29
C LEU A 62 3.34 8.48 -0.94
N GLU A 63 4.13 7.57 -0.35
CA GLU A 63 4.87 7.81 0.90
C GLU A 63 5.70 9.09 0.82
N LEU A 64 6.52 9.24 -0.23
CA LEU A 64 7.37 10.41 -0.39
C LEU A 64 6.56 11.68 -0.59
N LEU A 65 5.45 11.61 -1.33
CA LEU A 65 4.56 12.75 -1.53
C LEU A 65 3.82 13.14 -0.24
N PHE A 66 3.30 12.16 0.48
CA PHE A 66 2.58 12.31 1.74
C PHE A 66 3.48 12.89 2.82
N GLN A 67 4.74 12.45 2.90
CA GLN A 67 5.73 13.06 3.80
C GLN A 67 5.87 14.56 3.53
N ARG A 68 5.94 15.00 2.27
CA ARG A 68 6.05 16.43 1.94
C ARG A 68 4.80 17.23 2.30
N LEU A 69 3.61 16.64 2.13
CA LEU A 69 2.34 17.24 2.54
C LEU A 69 2.24 17.36 4.07
N HIS A 70 2.59 16.29 4.77
CA HIS A 70 2.60 16.23 6.23
C HIS A 70 3.59 17.23 6.84
N ASP A 71 4.78 17.37 6.26
CA ASP A 71 5.79 18.35 6.67
C ASP A 71 5.44 19.80 6.25
N HIS A 72 4.26 20.03 5.66
CA HIS A 72 3.81 21.32 5.12
C HIS A 72 4.75 21.93 4.07
N ARG A 73 5.57 21.10 3.41
CA ARG A 73 6.45 21.51 2.29
C ARG A 73 5.70 21.61 0.97
N LEU A 74 4.55 20.95 0.88
CA LEU A 74 3.60 21.01 -0.23
C LEU A 74 2.17 21.13 0.31
N LYS A 75 1.25 21.57 -0.54
CA LYS A 75 -0.19 21.60 -0.29
C LYS A 75 -0.91 20.79 -1.38
N LEU A 76 -2.08 20.25 -1.06
CA LEU A 76 -2.93 19.54 -2.03
C LEU A 76 -3.26 20.38 -3.28
N THR A 77 -3.35 21.70 -3.10
CA THR A 77 -3.63 22.68 -4.16
C THR A 77 -2.43 23.04 -5.02
N ASP A 78 -1.21 22.73 -4.58
CA ASP A 78 -0.02 22.96 -5.39
C ASP A 78 -0.09 22.06 -6.64
N THR A 79 0.53 22.49 -7.72
CA THR A 79 0.48 21.78 -8.99
C THR A 79 1.87 21.37 -9.47
N PHE A 80 1.96 20.21 -10.11
CA PHE A 80 3.15 19.81 -10.85
C PHE A 80 2.93 19.89 -12.36
N PRO A 81 3.92 20.39 -13.12
CA PRO A 81 3.86 20.39 -14.57
C PRO A 81 4.06 18.96 -15.11
N VAL A 82 3.29 18.60 -16.13
CA VAL A 82 3.43 17.33 -16.83
C VAL A 82 4.53 17.44 -17.88
N SER A 83 5.59 16.65 -17.69
CA SER A 83 6.71 16.57 -18.64
C SER A 83 6.37 15.71 -19.86
N GLU A 84 7.22 15.81 -20.90
CA GLU A 84 7.15 14.89 -22.03
C GLU A 84 7.39 13.43 -21.61
N ARG A 85 8.24 13.19 -20.59
CA ARG A 85 8.49 11.84 -20.07
C ARG A 85 7.23 11.24 -19.46
N ALA A 86 6.54 12.00 -18.61
CA ALA A 86 5.26 11.58 -18.03
C ALA A 86 4.19 11.35 -19.11
N TRP A 87 4.11 12.23 -20.11
CA TRP A 87 3.18 12.09 -21.22
C TRP A 87 3.52 10.93 -22.17
N ARG A 88 4.78 10.54 -22.33
CA ARG A 88 5.15 9.38 -23.15
C ARG A 88 4.93 8.04 -22.45
N GLU A 89 4.81 8.04 -21.12
CA GLU A 89 4.51 6.83 -20.37
C GLU A 89 3.07 6.38 -20.65
N ARG A 90 2.96 5.33 -21.45
CA ARG A 90 1.69 4.73 -21.91
C ARG A 90 1.63 3.23 -21.64
N SER A 91 2.63 2.69 -20.93
CA SER A 91 2.61 1.30 -20.47
C SER A 91 1.72 1.17 -19.25
N GLY A 92 0.93 0.08 -19.18
CA GLY A 92 0.07 -0.21 -18.04
C GLY A 92 -1.07 0.80 -17.86
N SER A 93 -1.39 1.12 -16.61
CA SER A 93 -2.46 2.07 -16.27
C SER A 93 -1.96 3.50 -16.29
N VAL A 94 -2.74 4.43 -16.84
CA VAL A 94 -2.39 5.85 -16.98
C VAL A 94 -3.59 6.73 -16.63
N CYS A 95 -3.34 7.97 -16.19
CA CYS A 95 -4.36 8.99 -15.95
C CYS A 95 -4.61 9.88 -17.17
N PHE A 96 -3.94 9.63 -18.30
CA PHE A 96 -4.11 10.40 -19.54
C PHE A 96 -3.77 11.88 -19.37
N VAL A 97 -2.68 12.16 -18.67
CA VAL A 97 -2.15 13.53 -18.52
C VAL A 97 -1.65 14.07 -19.87
N ASN A 98 -1.79 15.38 -20.13
CA ASN A 98 -1.26 16.02 -21.34
C ASN A 98 0.00 16.83 -21.04
N ILE A 99 0.94 16.85 -21.99
CA ILE A 99 2.15 17.65 -21.88
C ILE A 99 1.83 19.13 -21.68
N GLY A 100 2.48 19.77 -20.70
CA GLY A 100 2.26 21.18 -20.36
C GLY A 100 1.10 21.45 -19.38
N ASP A 101 0.24 20.46 -19.12
CA ASP A 101 -0.78 20.58 -18.07
C ASP A 101 -0.10 20.75 -16.70
N HIS A 102 -0.77 21.46 -15.80
CA HIS A 102 -0.39 21.58 -14.40
C HIS A 102 -1.46 20.90 -13.56
N ILE A 103 -1.13 19.76 -12.97
CA ILE A 103 -2.09 18.93 -12.23
C ILE A 103 -1.88 19.16 -10.74
N SER A 104 -2.97 19.42 -10.01
CA SER A 104 -2.92 19.53 -8.56
C SER A 104 -2.45 18.23 -7.92
N ILE A 105 -1.71 18.35 -6.82
CA ILE A 105 -1.24 17.19 -6.05
C ILE A 105 -2.41 16.30 -5.63
N GLU A 106 -3.55 16.90 -5.24
CA GLU A 106 -4.78 16.18 -4.92
C GLU A 106 -5.23 15.24 -6.05
N ASN A 107 -5.26 15.74 -7.29
CA ASN A 107 -5.66 14.96 -8.44
C ASN A 107 -4.61 13.91 -8.82
N LEU A 108 -3.33 14.22 -8.67
CA LEU A 108 -2.26 13.23 -8.86
C LEU A 108 -2.38 12.06 -7.87
N ILE A 109 -2.73 12.33 -6.61
CA ILE A 109 -2.98 11.28 -5.61
C ILE A 109 -4.14 10.38 -6.05
N ARG A 110 -5.28 10.96 -6.44
CA ARG A 110 -6.43 10.20 -6.96
C ARG A 110 -6.10 9.40 -8.22
N CYS A 111 -5.37 9.98 -9.16
CA CYS A 111 -4.87 9.27 -10.35
C CYS A 111 -4.03 8.04 -9.98
N VAL A 112 -3.15 8.16 -8.97
CA VAL A 112 -2.30 7.05 -8.52
C VAL A 112 -3.11 6.00 -7.77
N ILE A 113 -3.99 6.39 -6.85
CA ILE A 113 -4.73 5.45 -5.99
C ILE A 113 -5.84 4.75 -6.77
N ILE A 114 -6.69 5.51 -7.45
CA ILE A 114 -7.93 5.00 -8.06
C ILE A 114 -7.62 4.38 -9.41
N MET A 115 -6.82 5.07 -10.23
CA MET A 115 -6.54 4.65 -11.60
C MET A 115 -5.24 3.86 -11.72
N SER A 116 -4.35 3.85 -10.71
CA SER A 116 -2.99 3.29 -10.79
C SER A 116 -2.14 3.95 -11.89
N GLY A 117 -2.30 5.27 -12.08
CA GLY A 117 -1.68 6.03 -13.17
C GLY A 117 -0.15 6.08 -13.10
N ASN A 118 0.53 5.48 -14.08
CA ASN A 118 1.99 5.46 -14.22
C ASN A 118 2.57 6.83 -14.61
N ASP A 119 1.89 7.53 -15.51
CA ASP A 119 2.19 8.91 -15.91
C ASP A 119 2.14 9.89 -14.72
N SER A 120 1.18 9.69 -13.82
CA SER A 120 1.03 10.47 -12.59
C SER A 120 2.16 10.19 -11.61
N CYS A 121 2.63 8.94 -11.51
CA CYS A 121 3.80 8.60 -10.70
C CYS A 121 5.07 9.28 -11.20
N ILE A 122 5.28 9.38 -12.53
CA ILE A 122 6.41 10.12 -13.11
C ILE A 122 6.28 11.61 -12.82
N THR A 123 5.08 12.17 -12.99
CA THR A 123 4.81 13.59 -12.69
C THR A 123 5.11 13.93 -11.23
N ILE A 124 4.68 13.08 -10.28
CA ILE A 124 5.03 13.20 -8.86
C ILE A 124 6.53 13.08 -8.64
N ALA A 125 7.17 12.10 -9.28
CA ALA A 125 8.60 11.86 -9.10
C ALA A 125 9.45 13.08 -9.51
N GLU A 126 9.13 13.68 -10.65
CA GLU A 126 9.80 14.90 -11.13
C GLU A 126 9.45 16.11 -10.27
N GLY A 127 8.20 16.27 -9.83
CA GLY A 127 7.78 17.37 -8.96
C GLY A 127 8.42 17.34 -7.56
N VAL A 128 8.58 16.15 -6.99
CA VAL A 128 9.12 15.97 -5.62
C VAL A 128 10.64 15.81 -5.59
N GLY A 129 11.18 15.09 -6.57
CA GLY A 129 12.60 14.74 -6.66
C GLY A 129 13.41 15.60 -7.64
N GLY A 130 12.76 16.45 -8.44
CA GLY A 130 13.39 17.19 -9.54
C GLY A 130 13.68 16.33 -10.78
N THR A 131 14.13 15.10 -10.57
CA THR A 131 14.26 14.06 -11.62
C THR A 131 13.76 12.71 -11.09
N VAL A 132 13.37 11.82 -12.00
CA VAL A 132 12.95 10.46 -11.63
C VAL A 132 14.08 9.69 -10.95
N GLU A 133 15.32 9.88 -11.41
CA GLU A 133 16.50 9.18 -10.88
C GLU A 133 16.79 9.60 -9.44
N ASN A 134 16.69 10.90 -9.14
CA ASN A 134 16.83 11.38 -7.77
C ASN A 134 15.64 10.91 -6.90
N PHE A 135 14.43 10.88 -7.45
CA PHE A 135 13.27 10.34 -6.74
C PHE A 135 13.45 8.85 -6.39
N VAL A 136 13.97 8.03 -7.31
CA VAL A 136 14.28 6.62 -7.04
C VAL A 136 15.35 6.48 -5.95
N ALA A 137 16.36 7.35 -5.92
CA ALA A 137 17.32 7.38 -4.82
C ALA A 137 16.63 7.70 -3.49
N MET A 138 15.71 8.66 -3.48
CA MET A 138 14.88 8.97 -2.31
C MET A 138 13.99 7.80 -1.88
N MET A 139 13.38 7.05 -2.82
CA MET A 139 12.55 5.88 -2.51
C MET A 139 13.36 4.83 -1.75
N ASN A 140 14.57 4.52 -2.23
CA ASN A 140 15.45 3.55 -1.59
C ASN A 140 16.00 4.04 -0.24
N GLN A 141 16.26 5.35 -0.11
CA GLN A 141 16.66 5.93 1.16
C GLN A 141 15.51 5.86 2.18
N ARG A 142 14.30 6.24 1.76
CA ARG A 142 13.09 6.20 2.59
C ARG A 142 12.73 4.77 3.02
N ALA A 143 12.89 3.80 2.12
CA ALA A 143 12.73 2.38 2.42
C ALA A 143 13.57 1.96 3.64
N LYS A 144 14.83 2.38 3.71
CA LYS A 144 15.71 2.08 4.86
C LYS A 144 15.25 2.77 6.14
N GLU A 145 14.83 4.04 6.03
CA GLU A 145 14.37 4.84 7.18
C GLU A 145 13.12 4.25 7.83
N ILE A 146 12.19 3.74 7.04
CA ILE A 146 10.93 3.17 7.54
C ILE A 146 10.97 1.64 7.68
N GLY A 147 12.15 1.02 7.50
CA GLY A 147 12.39 -0.38 7.83
C GLY A 147 12.02 -1.42 6.76
N LEU A 148 11.85 -1.03 5.49
CA LEU A 148 11.57 -1.93 4.37
C LEU A 148 12.85 -2.60 3.86
N LYS A 149 13.37 -3.56 4.63
CA LYS A 149 14.72 -4.12 4.44
C LYS A 149 14.87 -5.04 3.22
N GLY A 150 13.78 -5.62 2.73
CA GLY A 150 13.80 -6.49 1.55
C GLY A 150 13.45 -5.77 0.25
N SER A 151 13.12 -4.48 0.32
CA SER A 151 12.63 -3.71 -0.81
C SER A 151 13.75 -2.97 -1.56
N HIS A 152 13.64 -2.96 -2.89
CA HIS A 152 14.48 -2.17 -3.77
C HIS A 152 13.63 -1.57 -4.90
N PHE A 153 13.79 -0.27 -5.13
CA PHE A 153 13.06 0.48 -6.13
C PHE A 153 13.98 0.95 -7.24
N VAL A 154 13.50 0.88 -8.47
CA VAL A 154 14.23 1.31 -9.69
C VAL A 154 13.41 2.30 -10.53
N ASN A 155 12.10 2.41 -10.27
CA ASN A 155 11.20 3.38 -10.89
C ASN A 155 10.05 3.73 -9.93
N PRO A 156 9.29 4.83 -10.18
CA PRO A 156 8.23 5.27 -9.28
C PRO A 156 6.89 4.55 -9.49
N ASN A 157 6.76 3.69 -10.50
CA ASN A 157 5.45 3.26 -10.99
C ASN A 157 5.22 1.74 -10.95
N GLY A 158 6.24 0.91 -10.75
CA GLY A 158 6.04 -0.53 -10.68
C GLY A 158 6.28 -1.29 -11.97
N LEU A 159 6.60 -0.60 -13.07
CA LEU A 159 6.90 -1.27 -14.33
C LEU A 159 8.14 -2.17 -14.17
N ASP A 160 8.22 -3.20 -14.99
CA ASP A 160 9.29 -4.21 -14.98
C ASP A 160 10.59 -3.72 -15.64
N GLN A 161 10.56 -2.52 -16.22
CA GLN A 161 11.71 -1.85 -16.82
C GLN A 161 12.09 -0.55 -16.08
N PRO A 162 13.37 -0.34 -15.76
CA PRO A 162 14.44 -1.35 -15.80
C PRO A 162 14.18 -2.50 -14.81
N PRO A 163 14.82 -3.67 -14.98
CA PRO A 163 14.66 -4.79 -14.04
C PRO A 163 15.29 -4.45 -12.67
N GLY A 164 14.89 -5.21 -11.65
CA GLY A 164 15.45 -5.11 -10.30
C GLY A 164 14.51 -4.53 -9.24
N GLN A 165 13.29 -4.11 -9.60
CA GLN A 165 12.28 -3.73 -8.62
C GLN A 165 11.81 -4.93 -7.82
N LEU A 166 11.98 -4.91 -6.50
CA LEU A 166 11.65 -6.01 -5.60
C LEU A 166 11.02 -5.50 -4.31
N MET A 167 10.08 -6.26 -3.76
CA MET A 167 9.43 -5.98 -2.48
C MET A 167 8.81 -7.26 -1.93
N PRO A 168 9.17 -7.69 -0.71
CA PRO A 168 8.42 -8.73 0.00
C PRO A 168 7.04 -8.23 0.40
N VAL A 169 6.05 -9.14 0.47
CA VAL A 169 4.71 -8.75 0.94
C VAL A 169 4.72 -8.30 2.41
N PHE A 170 5.69 -8.73 3.21
CA PHE A 170 5.93 -8.20 4.56
C PHE A 170 6.29 -6.70 4.54
N ASP A 171 7.19 -6.28 3.66
CA ASP A 171 7.56 -4.86 3.51
C ASP A 171 6.37 -4.07 2.95
N LEU A 172 5.60 -4.65 2.03
CA LEU A 172 4.38 -4.04 1.51
C LEU A 172 3.35 -3.78 2.62
N ALA A 173 3.10 -4.76 3.49
CA ALA A 173 2.20 -4.59 4.63
C ALA A 173 2.73 -3.56 5.63
N THR A 174 4.05 -3.54 5.85
CA THR A 174 4.72 -2.54 6.70
C THR A 174 4.54 -1.13 6.14
N LEU A 175 4.73 -0.95 4.83
CA LEU A 175 4.52 0.32 4.14
C LEU A 175 3.06 0.77 4.20
N ALA A 176 2.11 -0.13 3.94
CA ALA A 176 0.68 0.17 4.03
C ALA A 176 0.29 0.62 5.46
N ARG A 177 0.72 -0.13 6.49
CA ARG A 177 0.51 0.24 7.89
C ARG A 177 1.14 1.60 8.23
N HIS A 178 2.34 1.86 7.73
CA HIS A 178 3.01 3.14 7.93
C HIS A 178 2.21 4.30 7.33
N LEU A 179 1.71 4.18 6.08
CA LEU A 179 0.86 5.19 5.46
C LEU A 179 -0.40 5.50 6.30
N ILE A 180 -1.08 4.46 6.77
CA ILE A 180 -2.29 4.58 7.62
C ILE A 180 -1.98 5.34 8.92
N LYS A 181 -0.88 5.02 9.58
CA LYS A 181 -0.54 5.55 10.91
C LYS A 181 0.13 6.92 10.85
N ALA A 182 0.96 7.17 9.85
CA ALA A 182 1.73 8.41 9.72
C ALA A 182 0.89 9.54 9.10
N TYR A 183 -0.04 9.22 8.20
CA TYR A 183 -0.82 10.21 7.45
C TYR A 183 -2.32 9.90 7.48
N PRO A 184 -2.94 9.74 8.67
CA PRO A 184 -4.36 9.41 8.78
C PRO A 184 -5.27 10.43 8.06
N GLU A 185 -4.85 11.69 7.97
CA GLU A 185 -5.54 12.76 7.25
C GLU A 185 -5.55 12.56 5.72
N LEU A 186 -4.58 11.84 5.16
CA LEU A 186 -4.48 11.54 3.73
C LEU A 186 -5.01 10.14 3.38
N TYR A 187 -5.24 9.27 4.36
CA TYR A 187 -5.67 7.89 4.09
C TYR A 187 -7.06 7.81 3.42
N HIS A 188 -7.92 8.82 3.62
CA HIS A 188 -9.25 8.87 3.03
C HIS A 188 -9.27 8.68 1.49
N PHE A 189 -8.21 9.11 0.78
CA PHE A 189 -8.12 8.92 -0.68
C PHE A 189 -8.20 7.44 -1.10
N PHE A 190 -7.73 6.50 -0.28
CA PHE A 190 -7.78 5.06 -0.58
C PHE A 190 -9.20 4.49 -0.56
N SER A 191 -10.10 5.14 0.19
CA SER A 191 -11.51 4.73 0.31
C SER A 191 -12.43 5.33 -0.76
N GLU A 192 -11.92 6.29 -1.55
CA GLU A 192 -12.68 6.90 -2.63
C GLU A 192 -12.98 5.86 -3.71
N ARG A 193 -14.26 5.73 -4.07
CA ARG A 193 -14.73 4.69 -5.00
C ARG A 193 -14.65 5.11 -6.47
N ASP A 194 -14.73 6.40 -6.72
CA ASP A 194 -14.92 6.95 -8.05
C ASP A 194 -14.15 8.25 -8.20
N PHE A 195 -13.60 8.48 -9.39
CA PHE A 195 -12.93 9.73 -9.73
C PHE A 195 -13.21 10.10 -11.18
N VAL A 196 -13.43 11.40 -11.40
CA VAL A 196 -13.60 11.96 -12.75
C VAL A 196 -12.39 12.80 -13.08
N TRP A 197 -11.67 12.40 -14.12
CA TRP A 197 -10.53 13.13 -14.64
C TRP A 197 -10.65 13.29 -16.15
N SER A 198 -10.45 14.50 -16.67
CA SER A 198 -10.56 14.79 -18.10
C SER A 198 -11.88 14.29 -18.73
N ASN A 199 -13.00 14.46 -18.01
CA ASN A 199 -14.34 13.96 -18.37
C ASN A 199 -14.46 12.42 -18.49
N ILE A 200 -13.50 11.68 -17.94
CA ILE A 200 -13.52 10.22 -17.90
C ILE A 200 -13.81 9.80 -16.45
N HIS A 201 -14.92 9.10 -16.25
CA HIS A 201 -15.26 8.49 -14.98
C HIS A 201 -14.51 7.17 -14.81
N GLN A 202 -13.89 6.97 -13.65
CA GLN A 202 -13.07 5.81 -13.34
C GLN A 202 -13.44 5.27 -11.97
N HIS A 203 -13.69 3.97 -11.90
CA HIS A 203 -13.91 3.26 -10.65
C HIS A 203 -12.57 2.85 -10.03
N ASN A 204 -12.50 2.86 -8.70
CA ASN A 204 -11.35 2.37 -7.96
C ASN A 204 -11.14 0.88 -8.26
N ARG A 205 -9.91 0.51 -8.62
CA ARG A 205 -9.54 -0.87 -8.95
C ARG A 205 -9.59 -1.80 -7.74
N ASN A 206 -9.64 -1.26 -6.52
CA ASN A 206 -9.69 -2.03 -5.30
C ASN A 206 -11.10 -2.59 -5.02
N LEU A 207 -11.34 -3.81 -5.50
CA LEU A 207 -12.61 -4.53 -5.32
C LEU A 207 -12.94 -4.83 -3.85
N VAL A 208 -11.99 -4.71 -2.91
CA VAL A 208 -12.29 -4.97 -1.49
C VAL A 208 -13.21 -3.90 -0.91
N LEU A 209 -13.17 -2.66 -1.43
CA LEU A 209 -14.05 -1.56 -1.03
C LEU A 209 -15.54 -1.86 -1.28
N GLU A 210 -15.82 -2.76 -2.23
CA GLU A 210 -17.17 -3.23 -2.54
C GLU A 210 -17.50 -4.55 -1.83
N LYS A 211 -16.53 -5.47 -1.79
CA LYS A 211 -16.75 -6.86 -1.38
C LYS A 211 -16.60 -7.11 0.11
N PHE A 212 -15.88 -6.25 0.83
CA PHE A 212 -15.57 -6.45 2.24
C PHE A 212 -16.13 -5.29 3.08
N PRO A 213 -17.22 -5.51 3.85
CA PRO A 213 -17.78 -4.49 4.72
C PRO A 213 -16.73 -3.93 5.69
N GLY A 214 -16.57 -2.61 5.69
CA GLY A 214 -15.59 -1.93 6.53
C GLY A 214 -14.19 -1.79 5.92
N ALA A 215 -13.95 -2.28 4.70
CA ALA A 215 -12.71 -1.99 3.97
C ALA A 215 -12.69 -0.54 3.47
N ASP A 216 -11.51 0.08 3.56
CA ASP A 216 -11.25 1.49 3.26
C ASP A 216 -9.94 1.72 2.48
N GLY A 217 -9.26 0.66 2.03
CA GLY A 217 -8.06 0.77 1.19
C GLY A 217 -7.44 -0.56 0.79
#